data_AF-A0A5L4IA85-F1
#
_entry.id   AF-A0A5L4IA85-F1
#
_cell.length_a   1.000
_cell.length_b   1.000
_cell.length_c   1.000
_cell.angle_alpha   90.00
_cell.angle_beta   90.00
_cell.angle_gamma   90.00
#
_symmetry.space_group_name_H-M   'P 1'
#
loop_
_entity.id
_entity.type
_entity.pdbx_description
1 polymer ?
#
loop_
_entity_poly.entity_id
_entity_poly.type
_entity_poly.pdbx_seq_one_letter_code
_entity_poly.pdbx_strand_id
1 'polypeptide(L)'
;MLIKGARRIEKNCFFPFYTTKKKKGKYIAIIGLGSNIEDEKKRFRSLFRLLMQDKRLQVLQTSPFLVNKAFGFEEQKDFTNAVMVVSTSLHARALLKVLFFYEFKFKRKRTFKNAPRTLDLDLLYFSKKARKDEYCTVPHVGVNDRISVTLPLGLLR
;
A
#
# COMPACT_ATOMS: atom_id res chain seq x y z
N MET A 1 19.93 -15.25 0.74
CA MET A 1 19.62 -14.92 2.15
C MET A 1 18.10 -15.01 2.34
N LEU A 2 17.63 -15.96 3.15
CA LEU A 2 16.19 -16.10 3.48
C LEU A 2 15.83 -15.00 4.49
N ILE A 3 14.96 -14.06 4.10
CA ILE A 3 14.50 -13.00 4.98
C ILE A 3 13.38 -13.57 5.85
N LYS A 4 13.60 -13.61 7.17
CA LYS A 4 12.66 -14.21 8.14
C LYS A 4 11.26 -13.62 7.95
N GLY A 5 10.27 -14.49 7.70
CA GLY A 5 8.88 -14.13 7.48
C GLY A 5 8.48 -13.86 6.01
N ALA A 6 9.44 -13.57 5.12
CA ALA A 6 9.18 -13.50 3.68
C ALA A 6 9.09 -14.91 3.10
N ARG A 7 8.03 -15.20 2.33
CA ARG A 7 7.88 -16.49 1.64
C ARG A 7 8.39 -16.43 0.22
N ARG A 8 7.96 -15.44 -0.56
CA ARG A 8 8.36 -15.27 -1.96
C ARG A 8 8.10 -13.85 -2.47
N ILE A 9 8.78 -13.51 -3.56
CA ILE A 9 8.57 -12.30 -4.33
C ILE A 9 7.87 -12.67 -5.63
N GLU A 10 6.82 -11.93 -5.98
CA GLU A 10 6.04 -12.17 -7.19
C GLU A 10 5.87 -10.87 -7.98
N LYS A 11 5.54 -11.01 -9.26
CA LYS A 11 5.32 -9.88 -10.16
C LYS A 11 4.04 -10.05 -10.96
N ASN A 12 3.51 -8.94 -11.46
CA ASN A 12 2.52 -8.92 -12.53
C ASN A 12 2.74 -7.72 -13.45
N CYS A 13 1.81 -7.47 -14.38
CA CYS A 13 1.90 -6.38 -15.35
C CYS A 13 1.99 -4.96 -14.77
N PHE A 14 1.62 -4.74 -13.50
CA PHE A 14 1.65 -3.43 -12.85
C PHE A 14 2.47 -3.39 -11.55
N PHE A 15 3.10 -4.50 -11.17
CA PHE A 15 3.88 -4.65 -9.94
C PHE A 15 5.11 -5.51 -10.25
N PRO A 16 6.29 -4.90 -10.47
CA PRO A 16 6.56 -3.47 -10.42
C PRO A 16 6.06 -2.70 -11.67
N PHE A 17 5.81 -1.41 -11.49
CA PHE A 17 5.54 -0.41 -12.51
C PHE A 17 6.40 0.82 -12.20
N TYR A 18 6.80 1.54 -13.24
CA TYR A 18 7.39 2.88 -13.10
C TYR A 18 6.97 3.74 -14.28
N THR A 19 6.75 5.03 -14.04
CA THR A 19 6.48 6.00 -15.10
C THR A 19 7.69 6.87 -15.39
N THR A 20 7.90 7.20 -16.67
CA THR A 20 8.87 8.21 -17.10
C THR A 20 8.28 9.63 -17.10
N LYS A 21 6.96 9.75 -16.88
CA LYS A 21 6.26 11.03 -16.85
C LYS A 21 6.66 11.81 -15.60
N LYS A 22 6.87 13.12 -15.74
CA LYS A 22 7.09 14.01 -14.59
C LYS A 22 5.91 13.94 -13.61
N LYS A 23 6.21 14.10 -12.32
CA LYS A 23 5.18 14.20 -11.28
C LYS A 23 4.34 15.46 -11.51
N LYS A 24 3.02 15.34 -11.38
CA LYS A 24 2.07 16.45 -11.49
C LYS A 24 1.70 17.03 -10.13
N GLY A 25 1.70 16.18 -9.08
CA GLY A 25 1.34 16.58 -7.73
C GLY A 25 2.43 17.39 -7.02
N LYS A 26 1.99 18.22 -6.09
CA LYS A 26 2.88 18.98 -5.19
C LYS A 26 3.67 18.05 -4.26
N TYR A 27 3.02 17.04 -3.71
CA TYR A 27 3.57 16.13 -2.70
C TYR A 27 3.84 14.74 -3.27
N ILE A 28 4.79 14.04 -2.66
CA ILE A 28 5.02 12.60 -2.85
C ILE A 28 4.51 11.86 -1.62
N ALA A 29 3.87 10.73 -1.84
CA ALA A 29 3.43 9.82 -0.79
C ALA A 29 3.85 8.40 -1.13
N ILE A 30 4.18 7.62 -0.10
CA ILE A 30 4.37 6.18 -0.21
C ILE A 30 3.21 5.50 0.49
N ILE A 31 2.51 4.64 -0.23
CA ILE A 31 1.34 3.90 0.22
C ILE A 31 1.72 2.42 0.32
N GLY A 32 1.39 1.78 1.44
CA GLY A 32 1.45 0.34 1.61
C GLY A 32 0.15 -0.30 1.16
N LEU A 33 0.25 -1.42 0.45
CA LEU A 33 -0.88 -2.21 -0.01
C LEU A 33 -0.81 -3.59 0.65
N GLY A 34 -1.92 -4.06 1.21
CA GLY A 34 -2.02 -5.40 1.80
C GLY A 34 -3.35 -6.08 1.46
N SER A 35 -3.31 -7.39 1.23
CA SER A 35 -4.50 -8.21 0.99
C SER A 35 -4.19 -9.68 1.29
N ASN A 36 -5.15 -10.41 1.85
CA ASN A 36 -5.04 -11.86 2.07
C ASN A 36 -6.36 -12.62 1.91
N ILE A 37 -7.39 -11.95 1.40
CA ILE A 37 -8.61 -12.58 0.90
C ILE A 37 -8.43 -12.80 -0.59
N GLU A 38 -8.89 -13.96 -1.08
CA GLU A 38 -8.76 -14.48 -2.44
C GLU A 38 -8.81 -13.42 -3.55
N ASP A 39 -8.10 -13.70 -4.64
CA ASP A 39 -7.94 -12.83 -5.80
C ASP A 39 -7.17 -11.52 -5.50
N GLU A 40 -6.23 -11.55 -4.56
CA GLU A 40 -5.40 -10.42 -4.12
C GLU A 40 -4.74 -9.70 -5.31
N LYS A 41 -4.10 -10.47 -6.20
CA LYS A 41 -3.41 -9.93 -7.39
C LYS A 41 -4.38 -9.29 -8.37
N LYS A 42 -5.56 -9.89 -8.58
CA LYS A 42 -6.59 -9.31 -9.46
C LYS A 42 -7.11 -8.02 -8.85
N ARG A 43 -7.28 -7.97 -7.52
CA ARG A 43 -7.71 -6.78 -6.79
C ARG A 43 -6.71 -5.65 -6.89
N PHE A 44 -5.42 -5.92 -6.69
CA PHE A 44 -4.36 -4.93 -6.86
C PHE A 44 -4.27 -4.42 -8.30
N ARG A 45 -4.48 -5.29 -9.29
CA ARG A 45 -4.61 -4.89 -10.71
C ARG A 45 -5.80 -3.94 -10.94
N SER A 46 -6.95 -4.24 -10.36
CA SER A 46 -8.15 -3.39 -10.46
C SER A 46 -7.96 -2.06 -9.74
N LEU A 47 -7.35 -2.05 -8.55
CA LEU A 47 -6.99 -0.83 -7.83
C LEU A 47 -6.07 0.04 -8.67
N PHE A 48 -4.99 -0.53 -9.22
CA PHE A 48 -4.05 0.20 -10.06
C PHE A 48 -4.76 0.89 -11.23
N ARG A 49 -5.65 0.19 -11.95
CA ARG A 49 -6.43 0.78 -13.05
C ARG A 49 -7.33 1.93 -12.61
N LEU A 50 -8.00 1.79 -11.46
CA LEU A 50 -8.81 2.86 -10.90
C LEU A 50 -7.97 4.08 -10.49
N LEU A 51 -6.79 3.86 -9.91
CA LEU A 51 -5.86 4.93 -9.52
C LEU A 51 -5.27 5.65 -10.73
N MET A 52 -5.04 4.95 -11.84
CA MET A 52 -4.60 5.58 -13.10
C MET A 52 -5.65 6.53 -13.70
N GLN A 53 -6.93 6.38 -13.33
CA GLN A 53 -8.03 7.24 -13.75
C GLN A 53 -8.37 8.34 -12.73
N ASP A 54 -7.85 8.24 -11.50
CA ASP A 54 -8.15 9.19 -10.43
C ASP A 54 -7.29 10.45 -10.55
N LYS A 55 -7.91 11.56 -10.96
CA LYS A 55 -7.21 12.86 -11.13
C LYS A 55 -6.59 13.40 -9.83
N ARG A 56 -6.97 12.88 -8.66
CA ARG A 56 -6.43 13.31 -7.35
C ARG A 56 -5.00 12.83 -7.12
N LEU A 57 -4.56 11.81 -7.85
CA LEU A 57 -3.26 11.17 -7.66
C LEU A 57 -2.66 10.71 -8.98
N GLN A 58 -1.35 10.55 -9.01
CA GLN A 58 -0.62 9.97 -10.13
C GLN A 58 0.27 8.88 -9.57
N VAL A 59 0.06 7.64 -10.00
CA VAL A 59 0.96 6.54 -9.68
C VAL A 59 2.29 6.76 -10.39
N LEU A 60 3.35 6.87 -9.62
CA LEU A 60 4.71 7.03 -10.13
C LEU A 60 5.41 5.69 -10.25
N GLN A 61 5.22 4.84 -9.24
CA GLN A 61 5.97 3.60 -9.11
C GLN A 61 5.27 2.59 -8.20
N THR A 62 5.50 1.31 -8.43
CA THR A 62 5.12 0.22 -7.53
C THR A 62 6.27 -0.76 -7.36
N SER A 63 6.34 -1.41 -6.20
CA SER A 63 7.25 -2.53 -5.96
C SER A 63 6.73 -3.83 -6.61
N PRO A 64 7.55 -4.88 -6.67
CA PRO A 64 7.04 -6.25 -6.74
C PRO A 64 6.15 -6.59 -5.54
N PHE A 65 5.42 -7.71 -5.62
CA PHE A 65 4.70 -8.27 -4.48
C PHE A 65 5.64 -9.03 -3.56
N LEU A 66 5.45 -8.85 -2.26
CA LEU A 66 5.95 -9.73 -1.22
C LEU A 66 4.79 -10.57 -0.68
N VAL A 67 4.96 -11.89 -0.67
CA VAL A 67 4.06 -12.77 0.08
C VAL A 67 4.72 -13.16 1.40
N ASN A 68 4.07 -12.89 2.52
CA ASN A 68 4.57 -13.19 3.87
C ASN A 68 3.45 -13.68 4.80
N LYS A 69 3.84 -14.38 5.86
CA LYS A 69 2.88 -14.85 6.88
C LYS A 69 2.08 -13.68 7.47
N ALA A 70 0.83 -13.96 7.82
CA ALA A 70 0.00 -13.04 8.60
C ALA A 70 0.63 -12.75 9.97
N PHE A 71 0.37 -11.55 10.49
CA PHE A 71 0.83 -11.13 11.81
C PHE A 71 -0.35 -11.02 12.77
N GLY A 72 -0.18 -11.53 13.99
CA GLY A 72 -1.13 -11.39 15.10
C GLY A 72 -2.25 -12.43 15.11
N PHE A 73 -3.01 -12.59 14.03
CA PHE A 73 -3.98 -13.69 13.86
C PHE A 73 -3.43 -14.65 12.80
N GLU A 74 -3.04 -15.86 13.19
CA GLU A 74 -2.28 -16.76 12.30
C GLU A 74 -3.16 -17.73 11.50
N GLU A 75 -4.40 -17.97 11.93
CA GLU A 75 -5.38 -18.82 11.24
C GLU A 75 -6.00 -18.11 10.03
N GLN A 76 -5.16 -17.59 9.15
CA GLN A 76 -5.55 -16.94 7.90
C GLN A 76 -4.49 -17.14 6.82
N LYS A 77 -4.85 -16.90 5.56
CA LYS A 77 -3.92 -16.97 4.43
C LYS A 77 -2.79 -15.95 4.59
N ASP A 78 -1.64 -16.27 3.99
CA ASP A 78 -0.51 -15.34 3.85
C ASP A 78 -0.97 -14.03 3.19
N PHE A 79 -0.34 -12.91 3.57
CA PHE A 79 -0.60 -11.62 2.96
C PHE A 79 0.24 -11.43 1.70
N THR A 80 -0.39 -10.89 0.66
CA THR A 80 0.27 -10.25 -0.47
C THR A 80 0.40 -8.76 -0.18
N ASN A 81 1.63 -8.27 -0.11
CA ASN A 81 1.97 -6.89 0.18
C ASN A 81 2.75 -6.24 -0.96
N ALA A 82 2.59 -4.93 -1.14
CA ALA A 82 3.40 -4.10 -2.02
C ALA A 82 3.45 -2.67 -1.49
N VAL A 83 4.33 -1.86 -2.07
CA VAL A 83 4.33 -0.41 -1.87
C VAL A 83 4.15 0.31 -3.20
N MET A 84 3.55 1.49 -3.13
CA MET A 84 3.27 2.36 -4.27
C MET A 84 3.70 3.78 -3.95
N VAL A 85 4.48 4.37 -4.85
CA VAL A 85 4.84 5.79 -4.82
C VAL A 85 3.84 6.55 -5.69
N VAL A 86 3.24 7.59 -5.12
CA VAL A 86 2.29 8.46 -5.84
C VAL A 86 2.68 9.92 -5.68
N SER A 87 2.31 10.74 -6.67
CA SER A 87 2.24 12.19 -6.49
C SER A 87 0.81 12.65 -6.33
N THR A 88 0.58 13.64 -5.49
CA THR A 88 -0.73 14.25 -5.27
C THR A 88 -0.61 15.71 -4.87
N SER A 89 -1.66 16.49 -5.09
CA SER A 89 -1.79 17.85 -4.54
C SER A 89 -2.58 17.88 -3.22
N LEU A 90 -3.12 16.73 -2.79
CA LEU A 90 -3.83 16.59 -1.52
C LEU A 90 -2.86 16.59 -0.34
N HIS A 91 -3.26 17.21 0.77
CA HIS A 91 -2.58 17.03 2.05
C HIS A 91 -2.80 15.62 2.61
N ALA A 92 -1.91 15.16 3.51
CA ALA A 92 -1.90 13.80 4.06
C ALA A 92 -3.27 13.31 4.55
N ARG A 93 -4.01 14.14 5.32
CA ARG A 93 -5.35 13.78 5.82
C ARG A 93 -6.39 13.61 4.70
N ALA A 94 -6.32 14.42 3.66
CA ALA A 94 -7.19 14.28 2.49
C ALA A 94 -6.83 13.03 1.68
N LEU A 95 -5.54 12.72 1.54
CA LEU A 95 -5.09 11.48 0.91
C LEU A 95 -5.58 10.25 1.69
N LEU A 96 -5.49 10.24 3.02
CA LEU A 96 -6.03 9.15 3.85
C LEU A 96 -7.52 8.89 3.59
N LYS A 97 -8.34 9.95 3.44
CA LYS A 97 -9.76 9.79 3.07
C LYS A 97 -9.93 9.12 1.71
N VAL A 98 -9.06 9.42 0.75
CA VAL A 98 -9.06 8.74 -0.57
C VAL A 98 -8.69 7.27 -0.42
N LEU A 99 -7.71 6.93 0.42
CA LEU A 99 -7.35 5.54 0.69
C LEU A 99 -8.51 4.77 1.31
N PHE A 100 -9.15 5.32 2.34
CA PHE A 100 -10.33 4.71 2.96
C PHE A 100 -11.51 4.54 1.99
N PHE A 101 -11.71 5.50 1.08
CA PHE A 101 -12.70 5.35 0.01
C PHE A 101 -12.43 4.13 -0.87
N TYR A 102 -11.17 3.89 -1.24
CA TYR A 102 -10.82 2.70 -2.02
C TYR A 102 -10.98 1.41 -1.22
N GLU A 103 -10.57 1.37 0.04
CA GLU A 103 -10.82 0.21 0.90
C GLU A 103 -12.30 -0.14 0.99
N PHE A 104 -13.15 0.88 1.18
CA PHE A 104 -14.60 0.73 1.17
C PHE A 104 -15.11 0.20 -0.18
N LYS A 105 -14.64 0.78 -1.30
CA LYS A 105 -15.01 0.32 -2.65
C LYS A 105 -14.60 -1.14 -2.90
N PHE A 106 -13.50 -1.59 -2.30
CA PHE A 106 -13.04 -2.97 -2.32
C PHE A 106 -13.60 -3.83 -1.18
N LYS A 107 -14.69 -3.38 -0.54
CA LYS A 107 -15.47 -4.13 0.46
C LYS A 107 -14.66 -4.56 1.69
N ARG A 108 -13.69 -3.76 2.13
CA ARG A 108 -12.96 -4.01 3.37
C ARG A 108 -13.94 -4.02 4.55
N LYS A 109 -13.96 -5.12 5.33
CA LYS A 109 -14.71 -5.23 6.59
C LYS A 109 -13.74 -5.25 7.77
N ARG A 110 -14.09 -4.57 8.86
CA ARG A 110 -13.30 -4.51 10.11
C ARG A 110 -14.06 -5.25 11.21
N THR A 111 -14.09 -6.58 11.15
CA THR A 111 -14.87 -7.43 12.07
C THR A 111 -14.19 -7.61 13.43
N PHE A 112 -12.87 -7.80 13.45
CA PHE A 112 -12.05 -7.89 14.66
C PHE A 112 -10.60 -7.42 14.40
N LYS A 113 -9.81 -7.27 15.47
CA LYS A 113 -8.40 -6.86 15.36
C LYS A 113 -7.61 -7.89 14.53
N ASN A 114 -6.88 -7.43 13.52
CA ASN A 114 -6.11 -8.29 12.59
C ASN A 114 -6.93 -9.27 11.74
N ALA A 115 -8.23 -9.02 11.56
CA ALA A 115 -9.07 -9.79 10.65
C ALA A 115 -8.51 -9.78 9.20
N PRO A 116 -8.78 -10.83 8.42
CA PRO A 116 -8.47 -10.87 6.99
C PRO A 116 -9.03 -9.67 6.23
N ARG A 117 -8.29 -9.19 5.24
CA ARG A 117 -8.58 -7.93 4.53
C ARG A 117 -8.65 -8.19 3.04
N THR A 118 -9.72 -7.67 2.42
CA THR A 118 -9.80 -7.60 0.95
C THR A 118 -8.76 -6.61 0.43
N LEU A 119 -8.67 -5.43 1.03
CA LEU A 119 -7.69 -4.42 0.68
C LEU A 119 -7.38 -3.59 1.92
N ASP A 120 -6.10 -3.32 2.14
CA ASP A 120 -5.56 -2.45 3.18
C ASP A 120 -4.62 -1.44 2.52
N LEU A 121 -4.83 -0.16 2.78
CA LEU A 121 -4.08 0.96 2.21
C LEU A 121 -3.58 1.88 3.33
N ASP A 122 -2.28 1.78 3.62
CA ASP A 122 -1.63 2.57 4.65
C ASP A 122 -0.84 3.73 4.04
N LEU A 123 -1.01 4.96 4.56
CA LEU A 123 -0.11 6.07 4.22
C LEU A 123 1.19 5.95 5.02
N LEU A 124 2.24 5.40 4.40
CA LEU A 124 3.51 5.08 5.06
C LEU A 124 4.39 6.32 5.23
N TYR A 125 4.57 7.09 4.16
CA TYR A 125 5.41 8.28 4.13
C TYR A 125 4.75 9.40 3.33
N PHE A 126 5.07 10.65 3.68
CA PHE A 126 4.59 11.83 2.98
C PHE A 126 5.68 12.91 2.94
N SER A 127 5.88 13.54 1.79
CA SER A 127 7.04 14.41 1.53
C SER A 127 7.02 15.75 2.25
N LYS A 128 5.90 16.10 2.91
CA LYS A 128 5.78 17.29 3.76
C LYS A 128 5.48 16.85 5.19
N LYS A 129 5.94 17.62 6.18
CA LYS A 129 5.57 17.41 7.57
C LYS A 129 4.04 17.38 7.69
N ALA A 130 3.49 16.22 8.07
CA ALA A 130 2.10 16.08 8.43
C ALA A 130 1.94 16.51 9.90
N ARG A 131 0.83 17.17 10.24
CA ARG A 131 0.47 17.37 11.63
C ARG A 131 0.17 16.00 12.21
N LYS A 132 0.89 15.61 13.26
CA LYS A 132 0.57 14.39 14.00
C LYS A 132 -0.72 14.65 14.77
N ASP A 133 -1.75 13.90 14.44
CA ASP A 133 -3.00 13.83 15.19
C ASP A 133 -3.46 12.37 15.29
N GLU A 134 -4.53 12.13 16.04
CA GLU A 134 -5.09 10.79 16.25
C GLU A 134 -5.57 10.10 14.97
N TYR A 135 -5.79 10.86 13.88
CA TYR A 135 -6.29 10.35 12.61
C TYR A 135 -5.19 10.20 11.54
N CYS A 136 -4.09 10.94 11.67
CA CYS A 136 -3.00 10.99 10.70
C CYS A 136 -1.65 11.05 11.42
N THR A 137 -0.98 9.90 11.49
CA THR A 137 0.41 9.80 11.93
C THR A 137 1.27 9.35 10.75
N VAL A 138 2.18 10.22 10.30
CA VAL A 138 3.11 9.95 9.20
C VAL A 138 4.51 10.42 9.61
N PRO A 139 5.56 9.57 9.55
CA PRO A 139 5.54 8.18 9.05
C PRO A 139 4.61 7.25 9.83
N HIS A 140 4.06 6.24 9.17
CA HIS A 140 3.16 5.28 9.81
C HIS A 140 3.87 4.59 10.98
N VAL A 141 3.15 4.35 12.07
CA VAL A 141 3.71 3.69 13.26
C VAL A 141 4.23 2.28 12.90
N GLY A 142 5.48 1.98 13.26
CA GLY A 142 6.12 0.68 13.01
C GLY A 142 6.51 0.43 11.55
N VAL A 143 6.60 1.48 10.71
CA VAL A 143 6.96 1.36 9.29
C VAL A 143 8.34 0.70 9.06
N ASN A 144 9.29 0.89 9.98
CA ASN A 144 10.65 0.37 9.90
C ASN A 144 10.78 -1.08 10.39
N ASP A 145 9.81 -1.56 11.18
CA ASP A 145 9.88 -2.90 11.81
C ASP A 145 9.11 -3.94 11.00
N ARG A 146 8.35 -3.52 9.99
CA ARG A 146 7.48 -4.39 9.19
C ARG A 146 8.16 -4.80 7.90
N ILE A 147 8.50 -6.09 7.79
CA ILE A 147 9.02 -6.68 6.55
C ILE A 147 8.08 -6.48 5.35
N SER A 148 6.76 -6.44 5.60
CA SER A 148 5.73 -6.20 4.58
C SER A 148 5.82 -4.81 3.96
N VAL A 149 6.59 -3.91 4.58
CA VAL A 149 6.86 -2.55 4.11
C VAL A 149 8.31 -2.39 3.70
N THR A 150 9.27 -2.71 4.58
CA THR A 150 10.69 -2.43 4.35
C THR A 150 11.26 -3.17 3.17
N LEU A 151 10.89 -4.44 2.97
CA LEU A 151 11.39 -5.22 1.85
C LEU A 151 10.83 -4.73 0.50
N PRO A 152 9.51 -4.52 0.33
CA PRO A 152 8.98 -3.90 -0.88
C PRO A 152 9.56 -2.49 -1.16
N LEU A 153 9.80 -1.68 -0.12
CA LEU A 153 10.47 -0.37 -0.27
C LEU A 153 11.87 -0.50 -0.84
N GLY A 154 12.68 -1.44 -0.33
CA GLY A 154 14.03 -1.71 -0.85
C GLY A 154 14.07 -2.29 -2.27
N LEU A 155 12.92 -2.72 -2.80
CA LEU A 155 12.77 -3.24 -4.17
C LEU A 155 12.19 -2.19 -5.15
N LEU A 156 11.97 -0.96 -4.70
CA LEU A 156 11.67 0.14 -5.61
C LEU A 156 12.93 0.44 -6.45
N ARG A 157 12.73 0.53 -7.78
CA ARG A 157 13.70 1.06 -8.76
C ARG A 157 14.16 2.48 -8.44
#